data_AF-A0A7C8Z2I5-F1
#
_entry.id   AF-A0A7C8Z2I5-F1
#
_cell.length_a   1.000
_cell.length_b   1.000
_cell.length_c   1.000
_cell.angle_alpha   90.00
_cell.angle_beta   90.00
_cell.angle_gamma   90.00
#
_symmetry.space_group_name_H-M   'P 1'
#
loop_
_entity.id
_entity.type
_entity.pdbx_description
1 polymer ?
#
loop_
_entity_poly.entity_id
_entity_poly.type
_entity_poly.pdbx_seq_one_letter_code
_entity_poly.pdbx_strand_id
1 'polypeptide(L)'
;LNELKDSGVFDLLLQLLHEPAFLHAKTLRDEFLKKIGEKHPHFEFLEALSLKCSNSIFGSEHVHYILNHVSASRYTHNDLEGSSVNLLYDISRNFPILFRGSEHQLKLLMMEDDLALHGKLTQILANLGSYISTKISEIYPQLEKLCLEGTRAQAKSAISVIAALVGPSEKFLVEDLCQKLVQLLFGERNIPTVLQSLGCISQHFVLEFQKHRNEVTSYIRERIFEETITEAAVQFDQIAGCEVCFGCKMKIYGLKLLVKSVLPNKEVHGKEQIS
;
A
#
# COMPACT_ATOMS: atom_id res chain seq x y z
N LEU A 1 10.03 -29.57 21.06
CA LEU A 1 11.16 -29.30 20.14
C LEU A 1 12.50 -29.23 20.88
N ASN A 2 12.69 -28.39 21.89
CA ASN A 2 13.96 -28.35 22.67
C ASN A 2 14.36 -29.69 23.30
N GLU A 3 13.37 -30.53 23.64
CA GLU A 3 13.61 -31.87 24.18
C GLU A 3 14.10 -32.88 23.13
N LEU A 4 13.83 -32.67 21.84
CA LEU A 4 14.26 -33.55 20.75
C LEU A 4 15.78 -33.50 20.54
N LYS A 5 16.45 -32.39 20.91
CA LYS A 5 17.90 -32.14 20.73
C LYS A 5 18.46 -32.46 19.33
N ASP A 6 17.60 -32.62 18.33
CA ASP A 6 17.99 -32.91 16.94
C ASP A 6 18.03 -31.60 16.16
N SER A 7 19.25 -31.10 15.91
CA SER A 7 19.46 -29.87 15.14
C SER A 7 18.88 -29.98 13.73
N GLY A 8 18.87 -31.16 13.12
CA GLY A 8 18.35 -31.36 11.77
C GLY A 8 16.84 -31.21 11.66
N VAL A 9 16.08 -31.45 12.73
CA VAL A 9 14.63 -31.17 12.79
C VAL A 9 14.37 -29.68 12.88
N PHE A 10 15.18 -28.95 13.66
CA PHE A 10 15.10 -27.49 13.75
C PHE A 10 15.47 -26.83 12.43
N ASP A 11 16.51 -27.31 11.75
CA ASP A 11 16.95 -26.77 10.46
C ASP A 11 15.86 -26.92 9.38
N LEU A 12 15.14 -28.05 9.36
CA LEU A 12 14.02 -28.24 8.43
C LEU A 12 12.85 -27.29 8.72
N LEU A 13 12.52 -27.08 10.00
CA LEU A 13 11.46 -26.16 10.39
C LEU A 13 11.85 -24.70 10.09
N LEU A 14 13.11 -24.33 10.34
CA LEU A 14 13.65 -23.03 9.96
C LEU A 14 13.58 -22.83 8.44
N GLN A 15 13.95 -23.84 7.65
CA GLN A 15 13.84 -23.79 6.19
C GLN A 15 12.39 -23.63 5.74
N LEU A 16 11.42 -24.29 6.38
CA LEU A 16 9.99 -24.07 6.10
C LEU A 16 9.55 -22.62 6.37
N LEU A 17 10.05 -22.01 7.44
CA LEU A 17 9.79 -20.61 7.78
C LEU A 17 10.47 -19.62 6.83
N HIS A 18 11.53 -20.03 6.13
CA HIS A 18 12.23 -19.23 5.12
C HIS A 18 11.56 -19.24 3.73
N GLU A 19 10.28 -19.60 3.68
CA GLU A 19 9.41 -19.47 2.52
C GLU A 19 9.96 -20.13 1.24
N PRO A 20 10.23 -21.45 1.29
CA PRO A 20 10.68 -22.18 0.13
C PRO A 20 9.58 -22.23 -0.94
N ALA A 21 9.97 -22.41 -2.21
CA ALA A 21 9.02 -22.64 -3.29
C ALA A 21 8.04 -23.76 -2.95
N PHE A 22 6.81 -23.72 -3.46
CA PHE A 22 5.71 -24.58 -3.00
C PHE A 22 6.08 -26.08 -2.98
N LEU A 23 6.70 -26.57 -4.07
CA LEU A 23 7.13 -27.97 -4.16
C LEU A 23 8.23 -28.30 -3.15
N HIS A 24 9.16 -27.38 -2.91
CA HIS A 24 10.23 -27.55 -1.94
C HIS A 24 9.70 -27.51 -0.49
N ALA A 25 8.73 -26.62 -0.21
CA ALA A 25 8.02 -26.57 1.07
C ALA A 25 7.34 -27.90 1.40
N LYS A 26 6.70 -28.51 0.39
CA LYS A 26 6.10 -29.85 0.53
C LYS A 26 7.14 -30.91 0.87
N THR A 27 8.24 -30.97 0.10
CA THR A 27 9.33 -31.93 0.35
C THR A 27 9.96 -31.75 1.73
N LEU A 28 10.23 -30.51 2.16
CA LEU A 28 10.79 -30.21 3.47
C LEU A 28 9.83 -30.62 4.60
N ARG A 29 8.52 -30.39 4.43
CA ARG A 29 7.51 -30.82 5.39
C ARG A 29 7.44 -32.34 5.49
N ASP A 30 7.47 -33.04 4.36
CA ASP A 30 7.45 -34.51 4.35
C ASP A 30 8.71 -35.08 5.03
N GLU A 31 9.89 -34.49 4.80
CA GLU A 31 11.13 -34.86 5.50
C GLU A 31 11.05 -34.56 7.00
N PHE A 32 10.52 -33.40 7.38
CA PHE A 32 10.32 -33.00 8.77
C PHE A 32 9.43 -34.01 9.52
N LEU A 33 8.26 -34.34 8.96
CA LEU A 33 7.34 -35.30 9.58
C LEU A 33 7.91 -36.71 9.64
N LYS A 34 8.67 -37.12 8.61
CA LYS A 34 9.37 -38.41 8.60
C LYS A 34 10.42 -38.50 9.70
N LYS A 35 11.17 -37.43 9.98
CA LYS A 35 12.17 -37.39 11.07
C LYS A 35 11.53 -37.42 12.45
N ILE A 36 10.40 -36.73 12.64
CA ILE A 36 9.65 -36.78 13.91
C ILE A 36 9.09 -38.19 14.16
N GLY A 37 8.52 -38.81 13.12
CA GLY A 37 7.89 -40.13 13.18
C GLY A 37 6.48 -40.09 13.78
N GLU A 38 5.55 -40.82 13.16
CA GLU A 38 4.11 -40.80 13.50
C GLU A 38 3.80 -41.20 14.95
N LYS A 39 4.67 -41.99 15.59
CA LYS A 39 4.48 -42.43 16.99
C LYS A 39 4.90 -41.39 18.02
N HIS A 40 5.45 -40.25 17.60
CA HIS A 40 5.92 -39.23 18.52
C HIS A 40 4.72 -38.58 19.25
N PRO A 41 4.78 -38.36 20.58
CA PRO A 41 3.67 -37.82 21.38
C PRO A 41 3.13 -36.47 20.90
N HIS A 42 3.95 -35.71 20.16
CA HIS A 42 3.59 -34.40 19.61
C HIS A 42 3.42 -34.40 18.08
N PHE A 43 3.29 -35.56 17.44
CA PHE A 43 3.23 -35.64 15.98
C PHE A 43 2.10 -34.79 15.39
N GLU A 44 0.86 -34.93 15.87
CA GLU A 44 -0.29 -34.16 15.37
C GLU A 44 -0.09 -32.64 15.51
N PHE A 45 0.49 -32.20 16.64
CA PHE A 45 0.81 -30.79 16.85
C PHE A 45 1.86 -30.30 15.84
N LEU A 46 2.93 -31.07 15.63
CA LEU A 46 4.01 -30.72 14.71
C LEU A 46 3.56 -30.81 13.24
N GLU A 47 2.64 -31.71 12.92
CA GLU A 47 1.98 -31.79 11.62
C GLU A 47 1.16 -30.53 11.35
N ALA A 48 0.30 -30.12 12.28
CA ALA A 48 -0.48 -28.91 12.16
C ALA A 48 0.42 -27.66 12.09
N LEU A 49 1.46 -27.59 12.92
CA LEU A 49 2.43 -26.49 12.92
C LEU A 49 3.18 -26.40 11.58
N SER A 50 3.73 -27.51 11.09
CA SER A 50 4.47 -27.54 9.82
C SER A 50 3.60 -27.12 8.64
N LEU A 51 2.32 -27.47 8.64
CA LEU A 51 1.35 -27.04 7.62
C LEU A 51 1.14 -25.52 7.66
N LYS A 52 1.11 -24.92 8.85
CA LYS A 52 1.01 -23.46 9.02
C LYS A 52 2.29 -22.74 8.61
N CYS A 53 3.45 -23.37 8.74
CA CYS A 53 4.74 -22.81 8.34
C CYS A 53 5.02 -22.93 6.83
N SER A 54 4.37 -23.84 6.11
CA SER A 54 4.77 -24.20 4.74
C SER A 54 4.12 -23.36 3.62
N ASN A 55 3.62 -22.15 3.89
CA ASN A 55 2.94 -21.32 2.90
C ASN A 55 1.91 -22.10 2.04
N SER A 56 1.03 -22.85 2.71
CA SER A 56 0.24 -23.93 2.08
C SER A 56 -0.79 -23.47 1.04
N ILE A 57 -1.14 -22.18 1.02
CA ILE A 57 -2.19 -21.63 0.14
C ILE A 57 -1.59 -20.76 -0.97
N PHE A 58 -0.62 -19.90 -0.64
CA PHE A 58 0.00 -18.98 -1.59
C PHE A 58 1.51 -19.01 -1.45
N GLY A 59 2.21 -18.92 -2.58
CA GLY A 59 3.66 -18.76 -2.66
C GLY A 59 4.01 -17.73 -3.73
N SER A 60 5.29 -17.38 -3.85
CA SER A 60 5.77 -16.42 -4.86
C SER A 60 5.40 -16.81 -6.29
N GLU A 61 5.40 -18.12 -6.59
CA GLU A 61 4.95 -18.66 -7.89
C GLU A 61 3.47 -18.32 -8.19
N HIS A 62 2.61 -18.38 -7.17
CA HIS A 62 1.20 -18.02 -7.30
C HIS A 62 1.03 -16.53 -7.54
N VAL A 63 1.79 -15.69 -6.82
CA VAL A 63 1.80 -14.23 -7.04
C VAL A 63 2.20 -13.91 -8.48
N HIS A 64 3.28 -14.52 -8.98
CA HIS A 64 3.74 -14.34 -10.34
C HIS A 64 2.70 -14.79 -11.38
N TYR A 65 2.06 -15.94 -11.14
CA TYR A 65 0.99 -16.43 -12.02
C TYR A 65 -0.21 -15.48 -12.07
N ILE A 66 -0.66 -14.98 -10.92
CA ILE A 66 -1.78 -14.04 -10.85
C ILE A 66 -1.42 -12.71 -11.53
N LEU A 67 -0.20 -12.19 -11.31
CA LEU A 67 0.28 -10.98 -11.99
C LEU A 67 0.35 -11.15 -13.51
N ASN A 68 0.83 -12.30 -14.00
CA ASN A 68 0.80 -12.63 -15.42
C ASN A 68 -0.62 -12.71 -15.96
N HIS A 69 -1.54 -13.30 -15.18
CA HIS A 69 -2.94 -13.38 -15.55
C HIS A 69 -3.56 -12.00 -15.67
N VAL A 70 -3.40 -11.12 -14.67
CA VAL A 70 -3.87 -9.72 -14.73
C VAL A 70 -3.25 -9.00 -15.92
N SER A 71 -1.97 -9.24 -16.20
CA SER A 71 -1.29 -8.60 -17.33
C SER A 71 -1.90 -9.01 -18.67
N ALA A 72 -2.24 -10.29 -18.82
CA ALA A 72 -2.77 -10.89 -20.06
C ALA A 72 -4.28 -10.76 -20.23
N SER A 73 -5.06 -10.81 -19.13
CA SER A 73 -6.52 -10.76 -19.15
C SER A 73 -7.05 -9.43 -19.65
N ARG A 74 -6.23 -8.37 -19.65
CA ARG A 74 -6.62 -7.04 -20.14
C ARG A 74 -6.90 -6.98 -21.64
N TYR A 75 -6.50 -8.01 -22.40
CA TYR A 75 -6.85 -8.14 -23.83
C TYR A 75 -8.11 -8.99 -24.06
N THR A 76 -8.70 -9.55 -23.00
CA THR A 76 -9.87 -10.43 -23.06
C THR A 76 -10.86 -10.03 -21.97
N HIS A 77 -12.04 -9.49 -22.32
CA HIS A 77 -13.07 -9.14 -21.34
C HIS A 77 -13.43 -10.32 -20.43
N ASN A 78 -12.81 -10.39 -19.25
CA ASN A 78 -12.98 -11.45 -18.27
C ASN A 78 -13.28 -10.82 -16.91
N ASP A 79 -14.41 -11.21 -16.31
CA ASP A 79 -14.87 -10.78 -14.97
C ASP A 79 -13.89 -11.15 -13.83
N LEU A 80 -12.84 -11.92 -14.13
CA LEU A 80 -11.86 -12.43 -13.17
C LEU A 80 -10.74 -11.45 -12.84
N GLU A 81 -10.53 -10.39 -13.63
CA GLU A 81 -9.45 -9.43 -13.40
C GLU A 81 -9.60 -8.71 -12.05
N GLY A 82 -10.79 -8.18 -11.76
CA GLY A 82 -11.05 -7.50 -10.49
C GLY A 82 -10.89 -8.42 -9.28
N SER A 83 -11.30 -9.68 -9.40
CA SER A 83 -11.12 -10.70 -8.34
C SER A 83 -9.64 -11.03 -8.14
N SER A 84 -8.87 -11.13 -9.21
CA SER A 84 -7.42 -11.39 -9.18
C SER A 84 -6.65 -10.25 -8.50
N VAL A 85 -7.00 -9.01 -8.83
CA VAL A 85 -6.40 -7.82 -8.21
C VAL A 85 -6.77 -7.71 -6.72
N ASN A 86 -7.99 -8.05 -6.34
CA ASN A 86 -8.39 -8.11 -4.93
C ASN A 86 -7.62 -9.19 -4.17
N LEU A 87 -7.43 -10.36 -4.78
CA LEU A 87 -6.62 -11.42 -4.18
C LEU A 87 -5.16 -10.97 -3.99
N LEU A 88 -4.55 -10.33 -4.99
CA LEU A 88 -3.22 -9.74 -4.86
C LEU A 88 -3.16 -8.69 -3.74
N TYR A 89 -4.20 -7.87 -3.59
CA TYR A 89 -4.29 -6.93 -2.48
C TYR A 89 -4.29 -7.64 -1.12
N ASP A 90 -5.09 -8.69 -0.96
CA ASP A 90 -5.13 -9.46 0.29
C ASP A 90 -3.80 -10.18 0.58
N ILE A 91 -3.16 -10.75 -0.45
CA ILE A 91 -1.82 -11.34 -0.30
C ILE A 91 -0.81 -10.26 0.09
N SER A 92 -0.83 -9.08 -0.54
CA SER A 92 0.13 -8.00 -0.23
C SER A 92 0.04 -7.52 1.22
N ARG A 93 -1.16 -7.55 1.80
CA ARG A 93 -1.40 -7.11 3.18
C ARG A 93 -0.95 -8.16 4.21
N ASN A 94 -1.08 -9.44 3.90
CA ASN A 94 -0.83 -10.53 4.85
C ASN A 94 0.54 -11.20 4.64
N PHE A 95 1.02 -11.24 3.41
CA PHE A 95 2.24 -11.95 2.97
C PHE A 95 3.04 -11.10 1.95
N PRO A 96 3.42 -9.85 2.29
CA PRO A 96 4.07 -8.92 1.35
C PRO A 96 5.38 -9.45 0.76
N ILE A 97 6.12 -10.27 1.52
CA ILE A 97 7.38 -10.87 1.09
C ILE A 97 7.24 -11.80 -0.14
N LEU A 98 6.06 -12.37 -0.38
CA LEU A 98 5.80 -13.21 -1.56
C LEU A 98 5.87 -12.43 -2.89
N PHE A 99 5.85 -11.09 -2.83
CA PHE A 99 6.01 -10.23 -4.00
C PHE A 99 7.47 -9.94 -4.37
N ARG A 100 8.44 -10.38 -3.56
CA ARG A 100 9.85 -10.21 -3.87
C ARG A 100 10.17 -10.85 -5.23
N GLY A 101 10.81 -10.09 -6.13
CA GLY A 101 11.08 -10.51 -7.51
C GLY A 101 9.97 -10.15 -8.51
N SER A 102 8.82 -9.63 -8.05
CA SER A 102 7.71 -9.20 -8.92
C SER A 102 7.75 -7.70 -9.27
N GLU A 103 8.81 -6.99 -8.91
CA GLU A 103 8.93 -5.53 -9.04
C GLU A 103 8.75 -5.05 -10.48
N HIS A 104 9.38 -5.75 -11.42
CA HIS A 104 9.29 -5.41 -12.83
C HIS A 104 7.86 -5.50 -13.37
N GLN A 105 7.10 -6.51 -12.95
CA GLN A 105 5.71 -6.69 -13.39
C GLN A 105 4.80 -5.63 -12.79
N LEU A 106 4.92 -5.38 -11.49
CA LEU A 106 4.17 -4.32 -10.80
C LEU A 106 4.44 -2.95 -11.44
N LYS A 107 5.70 -2.70 -11.83
CA LYS A 107 6.06 -1.49 -12.57
C LYS A 107 5.35 -1.41 -13.92
N LEU A 108 5.41 -2.45 -14.75
CA LEU A 108 4.75 -2.45 -16.05
C LEU A 108 3.25 -2.15 -15.90
N LEU A 109 2.59 -2.82 -14.96
CA LEU A 109 1.17 -2.60 -14.65
C LEU A 109 0.88 -1.14 -14.24
N MET A 110 1.79 -0.47 -13.53
CA MET A 110 1.68 0.94 -13.14
C MET A 110 1.98 1.94 -14.26
N MET A 111 2.67 1.52 -15.33
CA MET A 111 3.01 2.40 -16.45
C MET A 111 1.93 2.44 -17.52
N GLU A 112 0.92 1.59 -17.42
CA GLU A 112 -0.19 1.52 -18.36
C GLU A 112 -1.23 2.59 -18.08
N ASP A 113 -2.04 2.96 -19.08
CA ASP A 113 -3.03 4.05 -18.94
C ASP A 113 -4.39 3.53 -18.46
N ASP A 114 -4.40 2.78 -17.35
CA ASP A 114 -5.63 2.31 -16.70
C ASP A 114 -5.75 2.85 -15.27
N LEU A 115 -6.44 3.99 -15.16
CA LEU A 115 -6.69 4.65 -13.88
C LEU A 115 -7.51 3.79 -12.91
N ALA A 116 -8.38 2.90 -13.38
CA ALA A 116 -9.20 2.05 -12.51
C ALA A 116 -8.31 1.00 -11.80
N LEU A 117 -7.40 0.39 -12.55
CA LEU A 117 -6.42 -0.57 -12.03
C LEU A 117 -5.42 0.10 -11.06
N HIS A 118 -4.99 1.33 -11.38
CA HIS A 118 -4.04 2.10 -10.55
C HIS A 118 -4.48 2.28 -9.09
N GLY A 119 -5.78 2.38 -8.82
CA GLY A 119 -6.27 2.54 -7.45
C GLY A 119 -5.90 1.36 -6.54
N LYS A 120 -6.07 0.13 -7.03
CA LYS A 120 -5.72 -1.09 -6.28
C LYS A 120 -4.23 -1.41 -6.35
N LEU A 121 -3.58 -1.18 -7.48
CA LEU A 121 -2.13 -1.38 -7.61
C LEU A 121 -1.34 -0.46 -6.67
N THR A 122 -1.71 0.81 -6.54
CA THR A 122 -1.07 1.71 -5.58
C THR A 122 -1.29 1.26 -4.13
N GLN A 123 -2.45 0.66 -3.81
CA GLN A 123 -2.67 0.06 -2.50
C GLN A 123 -1.76 -1.15 -2.25
N ILE A 124 -1.58 -2.01 -3.26
CA ILE A 124 -0.64 -3.14 -3.21
C ILE A 124 0.77 -2.59 -2.98
N LEU A 125 1.26 -1.69 -3.82
CA LEU A 125 2.60 -1.12 -3.70
C LEU A 125 2.86 -0.44 -2.35
N ALA A 126 1.85 0.23 -1.78
CA ALA A 126 1.98 0.85 -0.47
C ALA A 126 2.23 -0.18 0.64
N ASN A 127 1.64 -1.38 0.54
CA ASN A 127 1.91 -2.48 1.47
C ASN A 127 3.30 -3.11 1.25
N LEU A 128 3.83 -3.02 0.03
CA LEU A 128 5.06 -3.70 -0.37
C LEU A 128 6.34 -2.89 -0.13
N GLY A 129 6.28 -1.59 0.17
CA GLY A 129 7.46 -0.71 0.03
C GLY A 129 8.75 -1.15 0.74
N SER A 130 8.68 -1.84 1.89
CA SER A 130 9.89 -2.39 2.56
C SER A 130 10.31 -3.79 2.09
N TYR A 131 9.51 -4.43 1.25
CA TYR A 131 9.67 -5.82 0.79
C TYR A 131 10.12 -5.91 -0.67
N ILE A 132 9.94 -4.83 -1.44
CA ILE A 132 10.35 -4.75 -2.84
C ILE A 132 11.46 -3.73 -3.05
N SER A 133 12.38 -4.04 -3.95
CA SER A 133 13.47 -3.13 -4.31
C SER A 133 13.09 -2.32 -5.56
N THR A 134 12.15 -1.39 -5.43
CA THR A 134 11.71 -0.51 -6.52
C THR A 134 12.16 0.92 -6.29
N LYS A 135 12.85 1.52 -7.28
CA LYS A 135 13.18 2.95 -7.24
C LYS A 135 11.93 3.77 -7.50
N ILE A 136 11.64 4.72 -6.61
CA ILE A 136 10.48 5.59 -6.77
C ILE A 136 10.52 6.37 -8.09
N SER A 137 11.71 6.76 -8.57
CA SER A 137 11.90 7.49 -9.82
C SER A 137 11.25 6.82 -11.04
N GLU A 138 11.08 5.50 -11.00
CA GLU A 138 10.53 4.71 -12.11
C GLU A 138 9.00 4.76 -12.22
N ILE A 139 8.32 5.07 -11.11
CA ILE A 139 6.84 5.12 -11.02
C ILE A 139 6.32 6.47 -10.54
N TYR A 140 7.21 7.38 -10.15
CA TYR A 140 6.87 8.70 -9.60
C TYR A 140 5.95 9.52 -10.52
N PRO A 141 6.14 9.60 -11.84
CA PRO A 141 5.25 10.40 -12.70
C PRO A 141 3.78 9.98 -12.59
N GLN A 142 3.52 8.67 -12.53
CA GLN A 142 2.17 8.14 -12.37
C GLN A 142 1.63 8.38 -10.95
N LEU A 143 2.47 8.24 -9.92
CA LEU A 143 2.09 8.56 -8.54
C LEU A 143 1.76 10.05 -8.37
N GLU A 144 2.56 10.93 -8.96
CA GLU A 144 2.34 12.38 -8.98
C GLU A 144 1.01 12.70 -9.68
N LYS A 145 0.76 12.15 -10.88
CA LYS A 145 -0.52 12.32 -11.58
C LYS A 145 -1.71 11.92 -10.70
N LEU A 146 -1.64 10.79 -9.98
CA LEU A 146 -2.70 10.36 -9.07
C LEU A 146 -2.88 11.29 -7.86
N CYS A 147 -1.79 11.90 -7.37
CA CYS A 147 -1.86 12.88 -6.28
C CYS A 147 -2.49 14.20 -6.69
N LEU A 148 -2.30 14.62 -7.94
CA LEU A 148 -2.80 15.89 -8.48
C LEU A 148 -4.23 15.77 -9.07
N GLU A 149 -4.49 14.69 -9.81
CA GLU A 149 -5.66 14.55 -10.69
C GLU A 149 -6.56 13.36 -10.33
N GLY A 150 -6.06 12.41 -9.52
CA GLY A 150 -6.82 11.21 -9.17
C GLY A 150 -8.02 11.47 -8.26
N THR A 151 -8.68 10.39 -7.86
CA THR A 151 -9.65 10.38 -6.77
C THR A 151 -8.95 10.53 -5.42
N ARG A 152 -9.71 10.91 -4.38
CA ARG A 152 -9.21 10.91 -3.00
C ARG A 152 -8.58 9.58 -2.57
N ALA A 153 -9.15 8.45 -2.99
CA ALA A 153 -8.63 7.13 -2.63
C ALA A 153 -7.27 6.87 -3.32
N GLN A 154 -7.16 7.17 -4.61
CA GLN A 154 -5.92 7.06 -5.37
C GLN A 154 -4.83 7.97 -4.82
N ALA A 155 -5.13 9.24 -4.57
CA ALA A 155 -4.18 10.19 -3.97
C ALA A 155 -3.65 9.71 -2.60
N LYS A 156 -4.54 9.21 -1.73
CA LYS A 156 -4.13 8.65 -0.43
C LYS A 156 -3.14 7.50 -0.62
N SER A 157 -3.46 6.56 -1.50
CA SER A 157 -2.60 5.40 -1.77
C SER A 157 -1.28 5.81 -2.41
N ALA A 158 -1.30 6.72 -3.38
CA ALA A 158 -0.11 7.22 -4.05
C ALA A 158 0.87 7.88 -3.07
N ILE A 159 0.40 8.76 -2.17
CA ILE A 159 1.25 9.32 -1.11
C ILE A 159 1.79 8.22 -0.18
N SER A 160 1.03 7.16 0.07
CA SER A 160 1.50 6.03 0.90
C SER A 160 2.62 5.25 0.20
N VAL A 161 2.54 5.05 -1.11
CA VAL A 161 3.63 4.48 -1.92
C VAL A 161 4.86 5.38 -1.87
N ILE A 162 4.68 6.70 -2.08
CA ILE A 162 5.76 7.68 -2.00
C ILE A 162 6.42 7.62 -0.61
N ALA A 163 5.64 7.61 0.47
CA ALA A 163 6.16 7.48 1.83
C ALA A 163 6.91 6.17 2.09
N ALA A 164 6.51 5.08 1.44
CA ALA A 164 7.15 3.78 1.61
C ALA A 164 8.44 3.63 0.78
N LEU A 165 8.60 4.39 -0.31
CA LEU A 165 9.71 4.24 -1.26
C LEU A 165 10.72 5.41 -1.28
N VAL A 166 10.32 6.63 -0.86
CA VAL A 166 11.22 7.81 -0.88
C VAL A 166 12.41 7.59 0.05
N GLY A 167 13.61 7.63 -0.52
CA GLY A 167 14.85 7.73 0.24
C GLY A 167 15.20 9.17 0.66
N PRO A 168 16.17 9.36 1.58
CA PRO A 168 16.62 10.70 2.00
C PRO A 168 17.08 11.61 0.86
N SER A 169 17.66 11.04 -0.21
CA SER A 169 18.14 11.76 -1.39
C SER A 169 17.01 12.21 -2.33
N GLU A 170 15.79 11.72 -2.14
CA GLU A 170 14.65 11.92 -3.04
C GLU A 170 13.57 12.83 -2.43
N LYS A 171 13.82 13.40 -1.25
CA LYS A 171 12.89 14.30 -0.54
C LYS A 171 12.48 15.52 -1.37
N PHE A 172 13.32 15.96 -2.30
CA PHE A 172 13.00 17.06 -3.22
C PHE A 172 11.76 16.78 -4.08
N LEU A 173 11.45 15.51 -4.38
CA LEU A 173 10.24 15.12 -5.10
C LEU A 173 8.98 15.48 -4.29
N VAL A 174 9.03 15.25 -2.98
CA VAL A 174 7.91 15.56 -2.09
C VAL A 174 7.73 17.07 -1.93
N GLU A 175 8.83 17.82 -1.89
CA GLU A 175 8.79 19.28 -1.85
C GLU A 175 8.13 19.87 -3.12
N ASP A 176 8.56 19.43 -4.30
CA ASP A 176 7.97 19.83 -5.58
C ASP A 176 6.48 19.44 -5.66
N LEU A 177 6.13 18.22 -5.25
CA LEU A 177 4.73 17.77 -5.18
C LEU A 177 3.89 18.64 -4.25
N CYS A 178 4.40 18.96 -3.07
CA CYS A 178 3.69 19.79 -2.10
C CYS A 178 3.44 21.19 -2.68
N GLN A 179 4.43 21.77 -3.34
CA GLN A 179 4.28 23.08 -3.99
C GLN A 179 3.24 23.04 -5.12
N LYS A 180 3.25 22.03 -5.99
CA LYS A 180 2.23 21.84 -7.04
C LYS A 180 0.83 21.71 -6.46
N LEU A 181 0.67 20.94 -5.38
CA LEU A 181 -0.61 20.76 -4.70
C LEU A 181 -1.13 22.06 -4.08
N VAL A 182 -0.25 22.86 -3.47
CA VAL A 182 -0.61 24.20 -2.98
C VAL A 182 -1.09 25.09 -4.13
N GLN A 183 -0.38 25.10 -5.26
CA GLN A 183 -0.80 25.88 -6.43
C GLN A 183 -2.19 25.45 -6.93
N LEU A 184 -2.48 24.14 -6.94
CA LEU A 184 -3.80 23.63 -7.30
C LEU A 184 -4.89 23.99 -6.26
N LEU A 185 -4.54 24.02 -4.97
CA LEU A 185 -5.44 24.43 -3.90
C LEU A 185 -5.90 25.88 -4.11
N PHE A 186 -4.96 26.79 -4.32
CA PHE A 186 -5.26 28.21 -4.60
C PHE A 186 -5.88 28.43 -5.99
N GLY A 187 -5.62 27.55 -6.94
CA GLY A 187 -6.28 27.54 -8.25
C GLY A 187 -7.69 26.93 -8.25
N GLU A 188 -8.20 26.48 -7.10
CA GLU A 188 -9.51 25.87 -6.91
C GLU A 188 -9.78 24.63 -7.76
N ARG A 189 -8.72 23.87 -8.08
CA ARG A 189 -8.79 22.67 -8.93
C ARG A 189 -8.67 21.40 -8.12
N ASN A 190 -9.58 20.46 -8.37
CA ASN A 190 -9.59 19.12 -7.75
C ASN A 190 -9.43 19.15 -6.21
N ILE A 191 -10.05 20.14 -5.56
CA ILE A 191 -9.92 20.41 -4.12
C ILE A 191 -10.05 19.17 -3.23
N PRO A 192 -11.03 18.26 -3.43
CA PRO A 192 -11.13 17.04 -2.62
C PRO A 192 -9.84 16.21 -2.60
N THR A 193 -9.23 16.01 -3.77
CA THR A 193 -8.02 15.21 -3.96
C THR A 193 -6.80 15.96 -3.45
N VAL A 194 -6.69 17.26 -3.76
CA VAL A 194 -5.59 18.10 -3.28
C VAL A 194 -5.53 18.12 -1.75
N LEU A 195 -6.67 18.33 -1.08
CA LEU A 195 -6.76 18.26 0.39
C LEU A 195 -6.38 16.88 0.93
N GLN A 196 -6.75 15.81 0.23
CA GLN A 196 -6.40 14.45 0.61
C GLN A 196 -4.89 14.18 0.49
N SER A 197 -4.25 14.66 -0.58
CA SER A 197 -2.80 14.57 -0.82
C SER A 197 -2.04 15.40 0.21
N LEU A 198 -2.35 16.69 0.37
CA LEU A 198 -1.73 17.57 1.36
C LEU A 198 -1.90 17.03 2.79
N GLY A 199 -3.08 16.51 3.11
CA GLY A 199 -3.31 15.85 4.40
C GLY A 199 -2.39 14.65 4.61
N CYS A 200 -2.21 13.78 3.61
CA CYS A 200 -1.26 12.67 3.72
C CYS A 200 0.20 13.15 3.78
N ILE A 201 0.59 14.15 2.99
CA ILE A 201 1.94 14.74 3.05
C ILE A 201 2.21 15.30 4.45
N SER A 202 1.27 16.05 5.03
CA SER A 202 1.41 16.59 6.39
C SER A 202 1.65 15.52 7.46
N GLN A 203 1.24 14.27 7.19
CA GLN A 203 1.34 13.15 8.11
C GLN A 203 2.64 12.35 7.95
N HIS A 204 3.14 12.22 6.72
CA HIS A 204 4.33 11.42 6.38
C HIS A 204 5.61 12.26 6.18
N PHE A 205 5.46 13.52 5.77
CA PHE A 205 6.51 14.43 5.33
C PHE A 205 6.32 15.80 6.00
N VAL A 206 6.45 15.78 7.34
CA VAL A 206 6.12 16.91 8.21
C VAL A 206 6.93 18.15 7.87
N LEU A 207 8.23 17.99 7.61
CA LEU A 207 9.14 19.12 7.35
C LEU A 207 8.83 19.79 6.01
N GLU A 208 8.53 18.98 5.00
CA GLU A 208 8.17 19.43 3.66
C GLU A 208 6.83 20.20 3.69
N PHE A 209 5.83 19.68 4.42
CA PHE A 209 4.54 20.36 4.59
C PHE A 209 4.62 21.64 5.43
N GLN A 210 5.50 21.69 6.45
CA GLN A 210 5.59 22.85 7.36
C GLN A 210 5.86 24.17 6.63
N LYS A 211 6.60 24.14 5.52
CA LYS A 211 6.87 25.30 4.65
C LYS A 211 5.59 25.97 4.14
N HIS A 212 4.54 25.18 3.94
CA HIS A 212 3.25 25.58 3.37
C HIS A 212 2.10 25.57 4.39
N ARG A 213 2.38 25.29 5.67
CA ARG A 213 1.33 25.08 6.68
C ARG A 213 0.43 26.30 6.85
N ASN A 214 1.01 27.48 6.94
CA ASN A 214 0.28 28.71 7.25
C ASN A 214 -0.68 29.10 6.11
N GLU A 215 -0.21 29.04 4.86
CA GLU A 215 -1.01 29.33 3.68
C GLU A 215 -2.16 28.31 3.49
N VAL A 216 -1.88 27.01 3.67
CA VAL A 216 -2.91 25.96 3.58
C VAL A 216 -3.94 26.11 4.71
N THR A 217 -3.50 26.43 5.93
CA THR A 217 -4.40 26.64 7.07
C THR A 217 -5.29 27.85 6.86
N SER A 218 -4.73 28.94 6.31
CA SER A 218 -5.48 30.16 6.01
C SER A 218 -6.51 29.91 4.91
N TYR A 219 -6.13 29.20 3.83
CA TYR A 219 -7.07 28.78 2.79
C TYR A 219 -8.24 27.97 3.36
N ILE A 220 -7.96 26.96 4.20
CA ILE A 220 -9.03 26.14 4.80
C ILE A 220 -9.97 27.01 5.64
N ARG A 221 -9.43 27.93 6.44
CA ARG A 221 -10.25 28.82 7.28
C ARG A 221 -11.12 29.74 6.42
N GLU A 222 -10.48 30.52 5.55
CA GLU A 222 -11.11 31.61 4.81
C GLU A 222 -12.00 31.07 3.68
N ARG A 223 -11.53 30.09 2.91
CA ARG A 223 -12.20 29.59 1.69
C ARG A 223 -13.13 28.40 1.92
N ILE A 224 -12.86 27.56 2.92
CA ILE A 224 -13.67 26.35 3.17
C ILE A 224 -14.65 26.53 4.33
N PHE A 225 -14.25 27.24 5.40
CA PHE A 225 -15.10 27.44 6.58
C PHE A 225 -15.92 28.73 6.53
N GLU A 226 -15.29 29.85 6.18
CA GLU A 226 -15.89 31.20 6.22
C GLU A 226 -16.64 31.54 4.93
N GLU A 227 -16.02 31.38 3.76
CA GLU A 227 -16.75 31.44 2.50
C GLU A 227 -17.64 30.19 2.39
N THR A 228 -18.95 30.39 2.32
CA THR A 228 -19.87 29.37 1.82
C THR A 228 -19.44 29.06 0.39
N ILE A 229 -18.61 28.02 0.19
CA ILE A 229 -18.42 27.39 -1.13
C ILE A 229 -19.81 27.21 -1.69
N THR A 230 -20.14 28.04 -2.68
CA THR A 230 -21.51 28.35 -3.09
C THR A 230 -22.27 27.05 -3.32
N GLU A 231 -23.53 27.01 -2.92
CA GLU A 231 -24.45 25.85 -3.00
C GLU A 231 -24.73 25.34 -4.43
N ALA A 232 -23.85 25.60 -5.40
CA ALA A 232 -23.98 25.26 -6.79
C ALA A 232 -23.18 23.99 -7.14
N ALA A 233 -23.53 22.86 -6.51
CA ALA A 233 -23.46 21.51 -7.10
C ALA A 233 -23.76 20.47 -6.02
N VAL A 234 -25.03 20.09 -5.91
CA VAL A 234 -25.40 18.80 -5.29
C VAL A 234 -24.93 17.71 -6.25
N GLN A 235 -23.68 17.27 -6.15
CA GLN A 235 -23.26 16.03 -6.78
C GLN A 235 -23.68 14.85 -5.89
N PHE A 236 -24.65 14.09 -6.39
CA PHE A 236 -25.07 12.79 -5.85
C PHE A 236 -23.88 11.84 -5.85
N ASP A 237 -23.48 11.38 -4.67
CA ASP A 237 -22.47 10.35 -4.48
C ASP A 237 -23.20 9.13 -3.94
N GLN A 238 -23.52 8.18 -4.84
CA GLN A 238 -24.46 7.06 -4.61
C GLN A 238 -23.98 5.98 -3.62
N ILE A 239 -22.93 6.22 -2.81
CA ILE A 239 -22.27 5.14 -2.06
C ILE A 239 -22.53 5.18 -0.53
N ALA A 240 -23.22 6.18 0.00
CA ALA A 240 -23.74 6.12 1.36
C ALA A 240 -25.02 6.94 1.45
N GLY A 241 -26.08 6.39 2.07
CA GLY A 241 -27.39 7.03 2.25
C GLY A 241 -27.40 8.26 3.16
N CYS A 242 -26.46 9.19 2.97
CA CYS A 242 -26.39 10.48 3.66
C CYS A 242 -26.03 11.55 2.61
N GLU A 243 -27.00 12.40 2.27
CA GLU A 243 -26.85 13.54 1.35
C GLU A 243 -26.03 14.66 2.00
N VAL A 244 -24.72 14.43 2.16
CA VAL A 244 -23.80 15.45 2.66
C VAL A 244 -23.46 16.42 1.52
N CYS A 245 -23.86 17.68 1.67
CA CYS A 245 -23.63 18.76 0.70
C CYS A 245 -22.13 18.88 0.32
N PHE A 246 -21.82 19.34 -0.90
CA PHE A 246 -20.42 19.48 -1.35
C PHE A 246 -19.58 20.34 -0.38
N GLY A 247 -20.11 21.49 0.06
CA GLY A 247 -19.46 22.34 1.06
C GLY A 247 -19.22 21.61 2.39
N CYS A 248 -20.15 20.77 2.83
CA CYS A 248 -20.04 19.95 4.02
C CYS A 248 -18.89 18.92 3.87
N LYS A 249 -18.76 18.28 2.70
CA LYS A 249 -17.64 17.39 2.38
C LYS A 249 -16.30 18.15 2.41
N MET A 250 -16.23 19.35 1.83
CA MET A 250 -15.01 20.16 1.86
C MET A 250 -14.60 20.54 3.28
N LYS A 251 -15.55 20.93 4.14
CA LYS A 251 -15.29 21.19 5.57
C LYS A 251 -14.73 19.96 6.28
N ILE A 252 -15.30 18.78 6.04
CA ILE A 252 -14.78 17.50 6.58
C ILE A 252 -13.35 17.25 6.10
N TYR A 253 -13.06 17.49 4.82
CA TYR A 253 -11.72 17.25 4.24
C TYR A 253 -10.69 18.26 4.77
N GLY A 254 -11.06 19.53 4.88
CA GLY A 254 -10.23 20.58 5.49
C GLY A 254 -9.91 20.26 6.95
N LEU A 255 -10.92 19.90 7.76
CA LEU A 255 -10.71 19.44 9.14
C LEU A 255 -9.77 18.24 9.21
N LYS A 256 -9.95 17.25 8.34
CA LYS A 256 -9.10 16.05 8.32
C LYS A 256 -7.64 16.40 8.00
N LEU A 257 -7.38 17.33 7.08
CA LEU A 257 -6.03 17.81 6.78
C LEU A 257 -5.44 18.50 8.02
N LEU A 258 -6.17 19.43 8.64
CA LEU A 258 -5.70 20.15 9.83
C LEU A 258 -5.34 19.17 10.96
N VAL A 259 -6.19 18.17 11.23
CA VAL A 259 -5.93 17.14 12.24
C VAL A 259 -4.66 16.35 11.91
N LYS A 260 -4.50 15.91 10.65
CA LYS A 260 -3.30 15.17 10.21
C LYS A 260 -2.02 15.99 10.35
N SER A 261 -2.09 17.30 10.12
CA SER A 261 -0.92 18.20 10.27
C SER A 261 -0.43 18.36 11.72
N VAL A 262 -1.27 18.00 12.70
CA VAL A 262 -0.96 18.05 14.13
C VAL A 262 -0.68 16.64 14.69
N LEU A 263 -1.15 15.59 14.02
CA LEU A 263 -0.98 14.19 14.40
C LEU A 263 -0.15 13.43 13.35
N PRO A 264 1.17 13.65 13.28
CA PRO A 264 2.03 12.97 12.31
C PRO A 264 2.10 11.46 12.58
N ASN A 265 2.36 10.68 11.53
CA ASN A 265 2.55 9.23 11.67
C ASN A 265 3.83 8.94 12.44
N LYS A 266 3.70 8.17 13.55
CA LYS A 266 4.82 7.79 14.42
C LYS A 266 5.83 6.83 13.78
N GLU A 267 5.51 6.24 12.63
CA GLU A 267 6.27 5.11 12.07
C GLU A 267 7.57 5.50 11.34
N VAL A 268 7.81 6.79 11.06
CA VAL A 268 8.97 7.22 10.25
C VAL A 268 10.21 7.58 11.11
N HIS A 269 10.18 7.39 12.44
CA HIS A 269 11.30 7.75 13.35
C HIS A 269 11.85 6.57 14.18
N GLY A 270 11.73 5.32 13.73
CA GLY A 270 12.11 4.16 14.54
C GLY A 270 12.72 2.99 13.80
N LYS A 271 13.86 3.19 13.13
CA LYS A 271 14.87 2.13 12.94
C LYS A 271 16.27 2.74 13.17
N GLU A 272 16.48 3.26 14.38
CA GLU A 272 17.84 3.25 14.92
C GLU A 272 18.26 1.79 15.05
N GLN A 273 19.46 1.51 14.53
CA GLN A 273 20.09 0.22 14.52
C GLN A 273 20.11 -0.35 15.94
N ILE A 274 19.52 -1.52 16.13
CA ILE A 274 19.92 -2.37 17.24
C ILE A 274 21.22 -3.01 16.79
N SER A 275 22.31 -2.45 17.29
CA SER A 275 23.66 -2.99 17.22
C SER A 275 23.83 -4.21 18.11
#